data_AF-A0A0C9XME2-F1
#
_entry.id   AF-A0A0C9XME2-F1
#
_cell.length_a   1.000
_cell.length_b   1.000
_cell.length_c   1.000
_cell.angle_alpha   90.00
_cell.angle_beta   90.00
_cell.angle_gamma   90.00
#
_symmetry.space_group_name_H-M   'P 1'
#
loop_
_entity.id
_entity.type
_entity.pdbx_description
1 polymer ?
#
loop_
_entity_poly.entity_id
_entity_poly.type
_entity_poly.pdbx_seq_one_letter_code
_entity_poly.pdbx_strand_id
1 'polypeptide(L)' 'MPYRHISRDLKECAIHLWDSGWELEDICIALGISTSSCYITAWQRYTRQGASHM' A
#
# COMPACT_ATOMS: atom_id res chain seq x y z
N MET A 1 18.38 4.65 5.78
CA MET A 1 17.65 5.02 4.55
C MET A 1 16.69 6.15 4.92
N PRO A 2 16.72 7.31 4.26
CA PRO A 2 15.78 8.37 4.60
C PRO A 2 14.37 7.87 4.31
N TYR A 3 13.50 7.91 5.32
CA TYR A 3 12.06 7.70 5.17
C TYR A 3 11.54 8.81 4.25
N ARG A 4 11.64 8.58 2.94
CA ARG A 4 11.04 9.46 1.94
C ARG A 4 9.55 9.37 2.22
N HIS A 5 9.01 10.42 2.80
CA HIS A 5 7.60 10.56 3.13
C HIS A 5 6.82 10.30 1.84
N ILE A 6 6.39 9.05 1.63
CA ILE A 6 5.39 8.73 0.63
C ILE A 6 4.17 9.53 1.06
N SER A 7 3.81 10.51 0.21
CA SER A 7 2.64 11.35 0.42
C SER A 7 1.47 10.46 0.78
N ARG A 8 0.69 10.87 1.79
CA ARG A 8 -0.47 10.12 2.26
C ARG A 8 -1.42 9.78 1.12
N ASP A 9 -1.55 10.67 0.15
CA ASP A 9 -2.26 10.48 -1.12
C ASP A 9 -1.81 9.23 -1.89
N LEU A 10 -0.50 9.03 -2.06
CA LEU A 10 0.02 7.86 -2.78
C LEU A 10 -0.30 6.56 -2.06
N LYS A 11 -0.34 6.57 -0.72
CA LYS A 11 -0.76 5.39 0.05
C LYS A 11 -2.23 5.11 -0.16
N GLU A 12 -3.08 6.13 -0.10
CA GLU A 12 -4.52 5.96 -0.29
C GLU A 12 -4.83 5.51 -1.73
N CYS A 13 -4.17 6.07 -2.74
CA CYS A 13 -4.27 5.59 -4.13
C CYS A 13 -3.81 4.13 -4.28
N ALA A 14 -2.69 3.74 -3.65
CA ALA A 14 -2.21 2.36 -3.67
C ALA A 14 -3.24 1.39 -3.04
N ILE A 15 -3.85 1.82 -1.93
CA ILE A 15 -4.87 1.04 -1.22
C ILE A 15 -6.13 0.90 -2.07
N HIS A 16 -6.58 1.98 -2.73
CA HIS A 16 -7.77 1.95 -3.60
C HIS A 16 -7.56 1.06 -4.82
N LEU A 17 -6.37 1.07 -5.41
CA LEU A 17 -6.03 0.18 -6.53
C LEU A 17 -5.98 -1.28 -6.06
N TRP A 18 -5.39 -1.54 -4.89
CA TRP A 18 -5.36 -2.88 -4.31
C TRP A 18 -6.77 -3.40 -4.00
N ASP A 19 -7.65 -2.55 -3.45
CA ASP A 19 -9.07 -2.86 -3.22
C ASP A 19 -9.83 -3.15 -4.52
N SER A 20 -9.44 -2.48 -5.60
CA SER A 20 -9.96 -2.74 -6.95
C SER A 20 -9.46 -4.05 -7.57
N GLY A 21 -8.64 -4.83 -6.86
CA GLY A 21 -8.10 -6.12 -7.30
C GLY A 21 -6.82 -6.03 -8.13
N TRP A 22 -6.12 -4.89 -8.11
CA TRP A 22 -4.84 -4.75 -8.82
C TRP A 22 -3.71 -5.44 -8.08
N GLU A 23 -2.74 -5.97 -8.83
CA GLU A 23 -1.55 -6.59 -8.27
C GLU A 23 -0.57 -5.56 -7.69
N LEU A 24 0.15 -5.95 -6.64
CA LEU A 24 0.98 -5.04 -5.86
C LEU A 24 2.15 -4.52 -6.70
N GLU A 25 2.66 -5.34 -7.63
CA GLU A 25 3.69 -4.96 -8.59
C GLU A 25 3.20 -3.89 -9.57
N ASP A 26 2.03 -4.09 -10.19
CA ASP A 26 1.43 -3.08 -11.07
C ASP A 26 1.18 -1.76 -10.35
N ILE A 27 0.68 -1.81 -9.11
CA ILE A 27 0.47 -0.62 -8.29
C ILE A 27 1.79 0.10 -8.00
N CYS A 28 2.85 -0.66 -7.70
CA CYS A 28 4.18 -0.08 -7.46
C CYS A 28 4.73 0.60 -8.70
N ILE A 29 4.59 -0.03 -9.87
CA ILE A 29 5.02 0.51 -11.15
C ILE A 29 4.21 1.76 -11.49
N ALA A 30 2.88 1.70 -11.35
CA ALA A 30 1.98 2.81 -11.64
C ALA A 30 2.21 4.04 -10.74
N LEU A 31 2.52 3.81 -9.46
CA LEU A 31 2.79 4.89 -8.50
C LEU A 31 4.27 5.28 -8.40
N GLY A 32 5.16 4.56 -9.09
CA GLY A 32 6.61 4.79 -9.04
C GLY A 32 7.20 4.62 -7.64
N ILE A 33 6.61 3.76 -6.81
CA ILE A 33 7.05 3.49 -5.43
C ILE A 33 7.77 2.15 -5.35
N SER A 34 8.70 2.05 -4.39
CA SER A 34 9.39 0.78 -4.13
C SER A 34 8.40 -0.27 -3.61
N THR A 35 8.48 -1.49 -4.15
CA THR A 35 7.70 -2.65 -3.70
C THR A 35 7.74 -2.87 -2.21
N SER A 36 8.90 -2.64 -1.60
CA SER A 36 9.09 -2.68 -0.15
C SER A 36 8.21 -1.67 0.61
N SER A 37 8.03 -0.45 0.10
CA SER A 37 7.14 0.54 0.73
C SER A 37 5.67 0.19 0.55
N CYS A 38 5.28 -0.28 -0.64
CA CYS A 38 3.90 -0.67 -0.92
C CYS A 38 3.47 -1.89 -0.10
N TYR A 39 4.37 -2.87 0.06
CA TYR A 39 4.15 -4.05 0.89
C TYR A 39 3.94 -3.64 2.36
N ILE A 40 4.85 -2.84 2.93
CA ILE A 40 4.70 -2.37 4.33
C ILE A 40 3.36 -1.65 4.54
N THR A 41 2.92 -0.82 3.60
CA THR A 41 1.65 -0.09 3.72
C THR A 41 0.42 -0.99 3.55
N ALA A 42 0.45 -1.93 2.62
CA ALA A 42 -0.63 -2.89 2.42
C ALA A 42 -0.81 -3.78 3.65
N TRP A 43 0.30 -4.32 4.18
CA TRP A 43 0.29 -5.18 5.37
C TRP A 43 -0.14 -4.44 6.64
N GLN A 44 0.26 -3.18 6.82
CA GLN A 44 -0.21 -2.36 7.95
C GLN A 44 -1.72 -2.09 7.92
N ARG A 45 -2.33 -1.96 6.73
CA ARG A 45 -3.79 -1.80 6.59
C ARG A 45 -4.52 -3.14 6.77
N TYR A 46 -3.99 -4.23 6.23
CA TYR A 46 -4.59 -5.56 6.39
C TYR A 46 -4.60 -5.99 7.86
N THR A 47 -3.49 -5.79 8.57
CA THR A 47 -3.41 -6.04 10.03
C THR A 47 -4.33 -5.12 10.84
N ARG A 48 -4.69 -3.93 10.33
CA ARG A 48 -5.69 -3.05 10.96
C ARG A 48 -7.14 -3.46 10.70
N GLN A 49 -7.45 -4.07 9.55
CA GLN A 49 -8.80 -4.52 9.20
C GLN A 49 -9.09 -5.95 9.68
N GLY A 50 -8.06 -6.79 9.84
CA GLY A 50 -8.17 -8.15 10.38
C GLY A 50 -8.40 -8.25 11.90
N ALA A 51 -8.50 -7.13 12.62
CA ALA A 51 -8.81 -7.10 14.06
C ALA A 51 -10.31 -6.96 14.37
N SER A 52 -11.20 -7.16 13.40
CA SER A 52 -12.67 -7.22 13.60
C SER A 52 -13.31 -8.49 13.02
N HIS A 53 -12.57 -9.60 13.02
CA HIS A 53 -13.17 -10.92 12.82
C HIS A 53 -12.45 -12.00 13.65
N MET A 54 -12.46 -11.81 14.97
CA MET A 54 -12.43 -12.90 15.96
C MET A 54 -13.36 -12.53 17.11
#